data_AF-A0A699QX93-F1
#
_entry.id   AF-A0A699QX93-F1
#
_cell.length_a   1.000
_cell.length_b   1.000
_cell.length_c   1.000
_cell.angle_alpha   90.00
_cell.angle_beta   90.00
_cell.angle_gamma   90.00
#
_symmetry.space_group_name_H-M   'P 1'
#
loop_
_entity.id
_entity.type
_entity.pdbx_description
1 polymer ?
#
loop_
_entity_poly.entity_id
_entity_poly.type
_entity_poly.pdbx_seq_one_letter_code
_entity_poly.pdbx_strand_id
1 'polypeptide(L)'
;LKRTGRDRDGRVIILPPTTADEHIAAQRESKARTTLLQSILDDHQEFSEFIIGEAEGLHKGYDRMQKILSHLNQLKAKLEDEDINLKFLRALTSSWSQAALTLKTKGGLELLSFDDLYYKLKTLEVDVKGYTTFSSSQSVGPSHSAFVSTTSASKKMSYEDSPGYSLTTTDTAPSNSMTGYHRSGNIIDDVL
;
A
#
# COMPACT_ATOMS: atom_id res chain seq x y z
N LEU A 1 -44.97 2.77 47.87
CA LEU A 1 -43.79 3.51 48.40
C LEU A 1 -43.64 4.79 47.57
N LYS A 2 -43.90 5.99 48.13
CA LYS A 2 -43.75 7.26 47.39
C LYS A 2 -42.26 7.61 47.33
N ARG A 3 -41.70 7.86 46.13
CA ARG A 3 -40.31 8.34 45.99
C ARG A 3 -40.29 9.85 46.23
N THR A 4 -39.38 10.32 47.07
CA THR A 4 -39.19 11.74 47.38
C THR A 4 -37.79 12.19 46.94
N GLY A 5 -37.71 13.37 46.33
CA GLY A 5 -36.45 14.06 45.97
C GLY A 5 -36.30 15.36 46.76
N ARG A 6 -35.16 16.05 46.62
CA ARG A 6 -34.96 17.41 47.18
C ARG A 6 -34.74 18.42 46.06
N ASP A 7 -35.36 19.58 46.15
CA ASP A 7 -35.12 20.70 45.22
C ASP A 7 -33.83 21.47 45.58
N ARG A 8 -33.53 22.54 44.82
CA ARG A 8 -32.34 23.39 45.03
C ARG A 8 -32.35 24.15 46.36
N ASP A 9 -33.52 24.27 46.99
CA ASP A 9 -33.71 24.89 48.30
C ASP A 9 -33.73 23.83 49.43
N GLY A 10 -33.48 22.56 49.10
CA GLY A 10 -33.48 21.45 50.05
C GLY A 10 -34.87 20.95 50.47
N ARG A 11 -35.96 21.45 49.86
CA ARG A 11 -37.33 21.00 50.18
C ARG A 11 -37.62 19.64 49.57
N VAL A 12 -38.31 18.81 50.34
CA VAL A 12 -38.72 17.47 49.90
C VAL A 12 -39.86 17.60 48.89
N ILE A 13 -39.60 17.21 47.64
CA ILE A 13 -40.59 17.14 46.57
C ILE A 13 -40.99 15.68 46.33
N ILE A 14 -42.27 15.43 46.08
CA ILE A 14 -42.75 14.12 45.67
C ILE A 14 -42.45 13.97 44.18
N LEU A 15 -41.61 12.99 43.83
CA LEU A 15 -41.35 12.69 42.44
C LEU A 15 -42.61 12.04 41.84
N PRO A 16 -42.98 12.38 40.59
CA PRO A 16 -44.11 11.75 39.92
C PRO A 16 -43.94 10.21 39.98
N PRO A 17 -45.02 9.45 40.19
CA PRO A 17 -44.94 8.00 40.20
C PRO A 17 -44.48 7.55 38.82
N THR A 18 -43.29 6.93 38.74
CA THR A 18 -42.85 6.27 37.52
C THR A 18 -43.84 5.15 37.22
N THR A 19 -44.50 5.20 36.06
CA THR A 19 -45.57 4.27 35.70
C THR A 19 -44.98 2.89 35.37
N ALA A 20 -45.73 1.81 35.55
CA ALA A 20 -45.27 0.46 35.18
C ALA A 20 -44.76 0.39 33.73
N ASP A 21 -45.40 1.13 32.82
CA ASP A 21 -45.02 1.24 31.41
C ASP A 21 -43.67 1.93 31.20
N GLU A 22 -43.36 2.97 31.98
CA GLU A 22 -42.05 3.65 31.92
C GLU A 22 -40.93 2.72 32.40
N HIS A 23 -41.17 1.91 33.43
CA HIS A 23 -40.21 0.93 33.91
C HIS A 23 -39.94 -0.16 32.86
N ILE A 24 -40.99 -0.63 32.17
CA ILE A 24 -40.87 -1.59 31.07
C ILE A 24 -40.10 -0.98 29.88
N ALA A 25 -40.39 0.27 29.52
CA ALA A 25 -39.70 0.97 28.45
C ALA A 25 -38.20 1.18 28.77
N ALA A 26 -37.89 1.67 29.97
CA ALA A 26 -36.51 1.86 30.43
C ALA A 26 -35.73 0.55 30.48
N GLN A 27 -36.36 -0.56 30.88
CA GLN A 27 -35.73 -1.88 30.87
C GLN A 27 -35.46 -2.37 29.44
N ARG A 28 -36.41 -2.19 28.51
CA ARG A 28 -36.22 -2.53 27.09
C ARG A 28 -35.10 -1.70 26.47
N GLU A 29 -35.04 -0.41 26.79
CA GLU A 29 -33.98 0.49 26.33
C GLU A 29 -32.61 0.08 26.90
N SER A 30 -32.52 -0.20 28.20
CA SER A 30 -31.29 -0.68 28.84
C SER A 30 -30.79 -1.96 28.18
N LYS A 31 -31.70 -2.92 27.94
CA LYS A 31 -31.37 -4.17 27.25
C LYS A 31 -30.90 -3.91 25.82
N ALA A 32 -31.60 -3.06 25.07
CA ALA A 32 -31.20 -2.69 23.71
C ALA A 32 -29.81 -2.04 23.68
N ARG A 33 -29.50 -1.15 24.62
CA ARG A 33 -28.16 -0.54 24.76
C ARG A 33 -27.08 -1.58 25.03
N THR A 34 -27.32 -2.51 25.94
CA THR A 34 -26.34 -3.58 26.22
C THR A 34 -26.08 -4.47 25.02
N THR A 35 -27.13 -4.84 24.27
CA THR A 35 -26.98 -5.64 23.05
C THR A 35 -26.22 -4.88 21.96
N LEU A 36 -26.50 -3.59 21.79
CA LEU A 36 -25.78 -2.74 20.84
C LEU A 36 -24.29 -2.65 21.16
N LEU A 37 -23.95 -2.44 22.45
CA LEU A 37 -22.55 -2.38 22.89
C LEU A 37 -21.82 -3.71 22.66
N GLN A 38 -22.48 -4.85 22.90
CA GLN A 38 -21.88 -6.15 22.62
C GLN A 38 -21.57 -6.33 21.13
N SER A 39 -22.51 -5.97 20.24
CA SER A 39 -22.30 -6.03 18.79
C SER A 39 -21.12 -5.17 18.33
N ILE A 40 -20.98 -3.96 18.87
CA ILE A 40 -19.85 -3.06 18.55
C ILE A 40 -18.52 -3.70 18.95
N LEU A 41 -18.46 -4.32 20.14
CA LEU A 41 -17.25 -4.99 20.61
C LEU A 41 -16.88 -6.19 19.73
N ASP A 42 -17.87 -6.99 19.36
CA ASP A 42 -17.67 -8.18 18.53
C ASP A 42 -17.17 -7.80 17.12
N ASP A 43 -17.78 -6.81 16.46
CA ASP A 43 -17.35 -6.34 15.14
C ASP A 43 -15.94 -5.71 15.16
N HIS A 44 -15.62 -4.96 16.23
CA HIS A 44 -14.28 -4.39 16.42
C HIS A 44 -13.22 -5.47 16.66
N GLN A 45 -13.59 -6.55 17.34
CA GLN A 45 -12.74 -7.72 17.51
C GLN A 45 -12.53 -8.45 16.16
N GLU A 46 -13.58 -8.65 15.37
CA GLU A 46 -13.49 -9.25 14.04
C GLU A 46 -12.55 -8.44 13.12
N PHE A 47 -12.65 -7.11 13.14
CA PHE A 47 -11.72 -6.23 12.43
C PHE A 47 -10.28 -6.38 12.95
N SER A 48 -10.11 -6.48 14.27
CA SER A 48 -8.79 -6.58 14.90
C SER A 48 -8.07 -7.88 14.57
N GLU A 49 -8.80 -9.00 14.56
CA GLU A 49 -8.33 -10.36 14.27
C GLU A 49 -8.41 -10.74 12.78
N PHE A 50 -8.75 -9.78 11.92
CA PHE A 50 -8.94 -10.03 10.50
C PHE A 50 -7.68 -10.60 9.82
N ILE A 51 -7.82 -11.77 9.20
CA ILE A 51 -6.79 -12.48 8.43
C ILE A 51 -7.46 -13.10 7.19
N ILE A 52 -6.75 -13.06 6.05
CA ILE A 52 -7.17 -13.69 4.81
C ILE A 52 -6.57 -15.10 4.74
N GLY A 53 -7.42 -16.11 4.53
CA GLY A 53 -6.95 -17.48 4.37
C GLY A 53 -6.22 -17.69 3.04
N GLU A 54 -5.23 -18.59 3.01
CA GLU A 54 -4.47 -18.90 1.78
C GLU A 54 -5.35 -19.45 0.66
N ALA A 55 -6.39 -20.23 1.01
CA ALA A 55 -7.39 -20.74 0.08
C ALA A 55 -8.51 -19.74 -0.27
N GLU A 56 -8.60 -18.62 0.45
CA GLU A 56 -9.68 -17.64 0.30
C GLU A 56 -9.41 -16.65 -0.83
N GLY A 57 -8.16 -16.24 -0.98
CA GLY A 57 -7.72 -15.29 -2.00
C GLY A 57 -8.14 -13.85 -1.70
N LEU A 58 -7.53 -12.90 -2.44
CA LEU A 58 -7.68 -11.46 -2.19
C LEU A 58 -9.12 -10.97 -2.31
N HIS A 59 -9.83 -11.41 -3.35
CA HIS A 59 -11.18 -10.91 -3.66
C HIS A 59 -12.18 -11.24 -2.55
N LYS A 60 -12.19 -12.49 -2.08
CA LYS A 60 -13.08 -12.90 -0.99
C LYS A 60 -12.69 -12.27 0.34
N GLY A 61 -11.38 -12.07 0.58
CA GLY A 61 -10.90 -11.28 1.71
C GLY A 61 -11.43 -9.83 1.69
N TYR A 62 -11.42 -9.18 0.52
CA TYR A 62 -11.97 -7.85 0.33
C TYR A 62 -13.48 -7.79 0.65
N ASP A 63 -14.28 -8.74 0.15
CA ASP A 63 -15.72 -8.78 0.41
C ASP A 63 -16.03 -8.92 1.91
N ARG A 64 -15.25 -9.73 2.64
CA ARG A 64 -15.37 -9.87 4.10
C ARG A 64 -15.03 -8.58 4.82
N MET A 65 -13.96 -7.90 4.44
CA MET A 65 -13.62 -6.62 5.05
C MET A 65 -14.69 -5.56 4.80
N GLN A 66 -15.19 -5.45 3.56
CA GLN A 66 -16.30 -4.55 3.22
C GLN A 66 -17.52 -4.81 4.11
N LYS A 67 -17.85 -6.08 4.37
CA LYS A 67 -18.94 -6.45 5.27
C LYS A 67 -18.72 -5.94 6.70
N ILE A 68 -17.51 -6.12 7.26
CA ILE A 68 -17.15 -5.64 8.60
C ILE A 68 -17.24 -4.10 8.65
N LEU A 69 -16.68 -3.41 7.66
CA LEU A 69 -16.73 -1.94 7.58
C LEU A 69 -18.17 -1.42 7.48
N SER A 70 -19.03 -2.10 6.72
CA SER A 70 -20.45 -1.76 6.61
C SER A 70 -21.16 -1.89 7.96
N HIS A 71 -20.90 -2.93 8.75
CA HIS A 71 -21.46 -3.07 10.09
C HIS A 71 -20.97 -1.96 11.04
N LEU A 72 -19.66 -1.69 11.06
CA LEU A 72 -19.08 -0.64 11.91
C LEU A 72 -19.62 0.75 11.58
N ASN A 73 -19.82 1.04 10.29
CA ASN A 73 -20.41 2.31 9.85
C ASN A 73 -21.88 2.48 10.31
N GLN A 74 -22.68 1.40 10.29
CA GLN A 74 -24.04 1.43 10.84
C GLN A 74 -24.06 1.75 12.33
N LEU A 75 -23.04 1.32 13.06
CA LEU A 75 -22.86 1.56 14.49
C LEU A 75 -22.23 2.92 14.82
N LYS A 76 -22.03 3.79 13.80
CA LYS A 76 -21.33 5.10 13.91
C LYS A 76 -19.89 5.00 14.42
N ALA A 77 -19.26 3.84 14.33
CA ALA A 77 -17.85 3.64 14.59
C ALA A 77 -17.07 3.93 13.29
N LYS A 78 -16.75 5.21 13.04
CA LYS A 78 -15.96 5.60 11.87
C LYS A 78 -14.50 5.24 12.12
N LEU A 79 -13.98 4.31 11.31
CA LEU A 79 -12.56 4.01 11.22
C LEU A 79 -11.88 5.00 10.25
N GLU A 80 -10.59 5.25 10.46
CA GLU A 80 -9.78 6.01 9.51
C GLU A 80 -9.35 5.11 8.35
N ASP A 81 -9.30 5.68 7.14
CA ASP A 81 -8.94 4.93 5.93
C ASP A 81 -7.52 4.33 6.05
N GLU A 82 -6.60 5.03 6.72
CA GLU A 82 -5.26 4.53 6.99
C GLU A 82 -5.27 3.23 7.82
N ASP A 83 -6.06 3.19 8.89
CA ASP A 83 -6.16 2.01 9.77
C ASP A 83 -6.77 0.82 9.04
N ILE A 84 -7.81 1.06 8.24
CA ILE A 84 -8.46 0.05 7.40
C ILE A 84 -7.44 -0.52 6.41
N ASN A 85 -6.72 0.36 5.71
CA ASN A 85 -5.74 -0.01 4.70
C ASN A 85 -4.59 -0.82 5.30
N LEU A 86 -4.03 -0.35 6.42
CA LEU A 86 -2.96 -1.05 7.15
C LEU A 86 -3.42 -2.40 7.67
N LYS A 87 -4.64 -2.49 8.21
CA LYS A 87 -5.21 -3.77 8.66
C LYS A 87 -5.31 -4.76 7.53
N PHE A 88 -5.87 -4.35 6.39
CA PHE A 88 -6.00 -5.21 5.23
C PHE A 88 -4.65 -5.68 4.71
N LEU A 89 -3.67 -4.77 4.55
CA LEU A 89 -2.32 -5.11 4.09
C LEU A 89 -1.62 -6.10 5.03
N ARG A 90 -1.87 -6.01 6.34
CA ARG A 90 -1.33 -6.93 7.35
C ARG A 90 -2.00 -8.30 7.33
N ALA A 91 -3.26 -8.36 6.92
CA ALA A 91 -4.06 -9.58 6.85
C ALA A 91 -3.77 -10.43 5.61
N LEU A 92 -3.06 -9.87 4.63
CA LEU A 92 -2.66 -10.57 3.42
C LEU A 92 -1.71 -11.73 3.71
N THR A 93 -1.85 -12.81 2.95
CA THR A 93 -0.95 -13.97 3.01
C THR A 93 0.43 -13.65 2.42
N SER A 94 1.41 -14.52 2.69
CA SER A 94 2.81 -14.36 2.25
C SER A 94 2.96 -14.16 0.73
N SER A 95 2.08 -14.75 -0.08
CA SER A 95 2.01 -14.58 -1.54
C SER A 95 1.84 -13.13 -2.00
N TRP A 96 1.33 -12.26 -1.13
CA TRP A 96 1.12 -10.83 -1.38
C TRP A 96 2.15 -9.92 -0.71
N SER A 97 3.13 -10.48 -0.01
CA SER A 97 4.10 -9.74 0.79
C SER A 97 4.83 -8.64 0.01
N GLN A 98 5.20 -8.90 -1.25
CA GLN A 98 5.87 -7.92 -2.10
C GLN A 98 4.95 -6.76 -2.48
N ALA A 99 3.75 -7.05 -2.99
CA ALA A 99 2.76 -6.01 -3.34
C ALA A 99 2.37 -5.17 -2.11
N ALA A 100 2.18 -5.82 -0.96
CA ALA A 100 1.89 -5.15 0.30
C ALA A 100 3.05 -4.25 0.76
N LEU A 101 4.29 -4.74 0.68
CA LEU A 101 5.48 -3.96 1.01
C LEU A 101 5.60 -2.73 0.12
N THR A 102 5.42 -2.88 -1.20
CA THR A 102 5.45 -1.78 -2.16
C THR A 102 4.43 -0.69 -1.84
N LEU A 103 3.21 -1.06 -1.45
CA LEU A 103 2.19 -0.08 -1.07
C LEU A 103 2.53 0.62 0.25
N LYS A 104 3.07 -0.12 1.23
CA LYS A 104 3.52 0.47 2.50
C LYS A 104 4.68 1.46 2.31
N THR A 105 5.64 1.15 1.44
CA THR A 105 6.80 2.03 1.21
C THR A 105 6.46 3.25 0.38
N LYS A 106 5.44 3.17 -0.49
CA LYS A 106 4.98 4.30 -1.30
C LYS A 106 4.28 5.39 -0.49
N GLY A 107 3.77 5.05 0.70
CA GLY A 107 3.06 5.99 1.58
C GLY A 107 1.71 6.46 1.02
N GLY A 108 1.10 7.43 1.70
CA GLY A 108 -0.19 8.00 1.32
C GLY A 108 -1.37 7.04 1.53
N LEU A 109 -1.26 6.13 2.50
CA LEU A 109 -2.36 5.21 2.83
C LEU A 109 -3.55 5.96 3.42
N GLU A 110 -3.33 7.13 4.03
CA GLU A 110 -4.37 8.01 4.54
C GLU A 110 -5.17 8.74 3.45
N LEU A 111 -4.63 8.83 2.24
CA LEU A 111 -5.30 9.43 1.08
C LEU A 111 -5.99 8.41 0.19
N LEU A 112 -5.80 7.12 0.47
CA LEU A 112 -6.36 6.03 -0.32
C LEU A 112 -7.64 5.55 0.31
N SER A 113 -8.71 5.52 -0.48
CA SER A 113 -9.88 4.75 -0.09
C SER A 113 -9.53 3.26 -0.06
N PHE A 114 -10.30 2.49 0.72
CA PHE A 114 -10.13 1.05 0.77
C PHE A 114 -10.28 0.38 -0.61
N ASP A 115 -11.18 0.89 -1.45
CA ASP A 115 -11.40 0.39 -2.80
C ASP A 115 -10.21 0.69 -3.71
N ASP A 116 -9.65 1.89 -3.63
CA ASP A 116 -8.44 2.26 -4.40
C ASP A 116 -7.25 1.39 -4.01
N LEU A 117 -7.09 1.08 -2.72
CA LEU A 117 -6.07 0.16 -2.24
C LEU A 117 -6.25 -1.22 -2.89
N TYR A 118 -7.47 -1.75 -2.91
CA TYR A 118 -7.77 -3.05 -3.52
C TYR A 118 -7.41 -3.07 -5.01
N TYR A 119 -7.80 -2.05 -5.78
CA TYR A 119 -7.46 -1.98 -7.20
C TYR A 119 -5.95 -1.86 -7.45
N LYS A 120 -5.23 -1.11 -6.60
CA LYS A 120 -3.77 -1.02 -6.67
C LYS A 120 -3.09 -2.35 -6.37
N LEU A 121 -3.55 -3.09 -5.35
CA LEU A 121 -3.09 -4.44 -5.05
C LEU A 121 -3.27 -5.35 -6.26
N LYS A 122 -4.46 -5.33 -6.86
CA LYS A 122 -4.77 -6.15 -8.03
C LYS A 122 -3.89 -5.84 -9.24
N THR A 123 -3.56 -4.57 -9.45
CA THR A 123 -2.65 -4.14 -10.51
C THR A 123 -1.22 -4.61 -10.23
N LEU A 124 -0.76 -4.48 -8.98
CA LEU A 124 0.56 -4.94 -8.56
C LEU A 124 0.73 -6.45 -8.60
N GLU A 125 -0.34 -7.23 -8.41
CA GLU A 125 -0.29 -8.70 -8.59
C GLU A 125 0.11 -9.05 -10.03
N VAL A 126 -0.50 -8.38 -11.01
CA VAL A 126 -0.20 -8.58 -12.44
C VAL A 126 1.21 -8.13 -12.77
N ASP A 127 1.66 -7.02 -12.20
CA ASP A 127 3.04 -6.57 -12.35
C ASP A 127 4.02 -7.57 -11.74
N VAL A 128 3.86 -7.96 -10.47
CA VAL A 128 4.76 -8.93 -9.82
C VAL A 128 4.78 -10.26 -10.59
N LYS A 129 3.63 -10.74 -11.07
CA LYS A 129 3.53 -11.97 -11.86
C LYS A 129 4.13 -11.79 -13.27
N GLY A 130 3.87 -10.67 -13.92
CA GLY A 130 4.33 -10.35 -15.27
C GLY A 130 5.84 -10.05 -15.35
N TYR A 131 6.42 -9.49 -14.29
CA TYR A 131 7.85 -9.26 -14.14
C TYR A 131 8.59 -10.47 -13.54
N THR A 132 7.93 -11.57 -13.13
CA THR A 132 8.64 -12.83 -12.80
C THR A 132 9.33 -13.47 -14.01
N THR A 133 9.20 -12.90 -15.21
CA THR A 133 10.06 -13.22 -16.36
C THR A 133 11.42 -12.51 -16.34
N PHE A 134 11.70 -11.65 -15.35
CA PHE A 134 13.05 -11.13 -15.13
C PHE A 134 13.81 -12.05 -14.17
N SER A 135 14.41 -13.07 -14.78
CA SER A 135 15.67 -13.72 -14.37
C SER A 135 15.97 -13.78 -12.87
N SER A 136 15.66 -14.93 -12.27
CA SER A 136 16.59 -15.51 -11.29
C SER A 136 17.89 -15.84 -12.04
N SER A 137 18.82 -14.91 -12.06
CA SER A 137 20.15 -15.12 -12.65
C SER A 137 21.20 -14.60 -11.69
N GLN A 138 21.73 -15.56 -10.93
CA GLN A 138 23.13 -15.63 -10.50
C GLN A 138 23.72 -14.39 -9.82
N SER A 139 23.62 -14.37 -8.49
CA SER A 139 24.75 -13.92 -7.67
C SER A 139 25.81 -15.03 -7.66
N VAL A 140 26.63 -15.13 -8.70
CA VAL A 140 27.99 -15.68 -8.58
C VAL A 140 28.97 -14.53 -8.75
N GLY A 141 29.87 -14.41 -7.79
CA GLY A 141 30.85 -13.32 -7.71
C GLY A 141 31.75 -13.21 -8.94
N PRO A 142 32.54 -12.13 -9.04
CA PRO A 142 33.36 -11.86 -10.21
C PRO A 142 34.44 -12.93 -10.33
N SER A 143 34.18 -13.94 -11.15
CA SER A 143 35.18 -14.91 -11.57
C SER A 143 35.84 -14.35 -12.82
N HIS A 144 37.04 -13.81 -12.63
CA HIS A 144 37.96 -13.42 -13.69
C HIS A 144 38.28 -14.66 -14.54
N SER A 145 37.65 -14.78 -15.71
CA SER A 145 38.04 -15.77 -16.71
C SER A 145 39.12 -15.16 -17.60
N ALA A 146 40.34 -15.67 -17.47
CA ALA A 146 41.51 -15.25 -18.21
C ALA A 146 41.40 -15.62 -19.69
N PHE A 147 41.64 -14.64 -20.55
CA PHE A 147 41.75 -14.81 -22.00
C PHE A 147 43.04 -15.58 -22.33
N VAL A 148 42.93 -16.80 -22.84
CA VAL A 148 44.07 -17.59 -23.31
C VAL A 148 44.19 -17.40 -24.82
N SER A 149 45.20 -16.65 -25.24
CA SER A 149 45.64 -16.59 -26.63
C SER A 149 46.32 -17.91 -27.01
N THR A 150 45.86 -18.57 -28.08
CA THR A 150 46.60 -19.63 -28.74
C THR A 150 46.97 -19.21 -30.15
N THR A 151 48.27 -18.95 -30.34
CA THR A 151 48.90 -18.84 -31.65
C THR A 151 48.99 -20.24 -32.25
N SER A 152 48.47 -20.45 -33.46
CA SER A 152 48.92 -21.56 -34.30
C SER A 152 49.15 -21.07 -35.73
N ALA A 153 50.43 -21.10 -36.11
CA ALA A 153 50.89 -20.87 -37.46
C ALA A 153 50.68 -22.15 -38.28
N SER A 154 50.15 -22.00 -39.50
CA SER A 154 50.67 -22.58 -40.75
C SER A 154 49.57 -22.64 -41.81
N LYS A 155 49.81 -22.05 -42.99
CA LYS A 155 49.98 -22.78 -44.26
C LYS A 155 50.08 -21.79 -45.44
N LYS A 156 50.94 -22.18 -46.36
CA LYS A 156 51.51 -21.46 -47.50
C LYS A 156 50.53 -21.03 -48.60
N MET A 157 50.91 -19.91 -49.23
CA MET A 157 50.97 -19.59 -50.67
C MET A 157 49.70 -19.79 -51.50
N SER A 158 49.19 -18.70 -52.11
CA SER A 158 49.34 -18.46 -53.55
C SER A 158 48.56 -17.21 -54.03
N TYR A 159 49.02 -16.64 -55.16
CA TYR A 159 48.42 -15.65 -56.07
C TYR A 159 48.58 -14.15 -55.71
N GLU A 160 49.48 -13.45 -56.42
CA GLU A 160 49.25 -12.61 -57.64
C GLU A 160 48.66 -11.24 -57.26
N ASP A 161 49.48 -10.21 -57.22
CA ASP A 161 49.68 -9.16 -58.25
C ASP A 161 48.51 -8.15 -58.37
N SER A 162 48.72 -6.98 -57.75
CA SER A 162 48.31 -5.61 -58.14
C SER A 162 46.86 -5.33 -58.58
N PRO A 163 46.52 -4.06 -58.91
CA PRO A 163 46.34 -2.97 -57.96
C PRO A 163 44.95 -2.32 -58.08
N GLY A 164 44.50 -1.58 -57.06
CA GLY A 164 43.22 -0.88 -57.16
C GLY A 164 42.99 0.10 -56.01
N TYR A 165 43.63 1.27 -56.10
CA TYR A 165 43.32 2.42 -55.28
C TYR A 165 42.00 3.06 -55.74
N SER A 166 41.26 3.57 -54.75
CA SER A 166 40.18 4.57 -54.80
C SER A 166 38.85 4.05 -54.27
N LEU A 167 38.42 4.53 -53.11
CA LEU A 167 37.32 5.48 -53.08
C LEU A 167 37.30 6.28 -51.77
N THR A 168 37.32 7.59 -51.96
CA THR A 168 36.97 8.66 -51.01
C THR A 168 35.46 8.66 -50.77
N THR A 169 35.00 8.94 -49.54
CA THR A 169 33.73 9.64 -49.17
C THR A 169 33.80 9.80 -47.64
N THR A 170 34.27 10.93 -47.09
CA THR A 170 33.56 12.19 -46.80
C THR A 170 32.21 12.00 -46.09
N ASP A 171 32.15 12.25 -44.77
CA ASP A 171 31.14 13.16 -44.21
C ASP A 171 31.40 13.55 -42.74
N THR A 172 31.81 14.81 -42.54
CA THR A 172 31.23 15.86 -41.67
C THR A 172 30.40 15.38 -40.45
N ALA A 173 30.91 15.43 -39.20
CA ALA A 173 30.90 16.54 -38.20
C ALA A 173 29.51 16.93 -37.62
N PRO A 174 29.37 17.64 -36.47
CA PRO A 174 30.06 17.58 -35.18
C PRO A 174 29.12 17.68 -33.92
N SER A 175 29.71 17.41 -32.73
CA SER A 175 29.59 18.12 -31.43
C SER A 175 28.23 18.48 -30.78
N ASN A 176 28.05 18.00 -29.54
CA ASN A 176 27.59 18.77 -28.35
C ASN A 176 27.65 17.88 -27.09
N SER A 177 28.69 18.01 -26.25
CA SER A 177 28.89 18.95 -25.12
C SER A 177 28.28 18.47 -23.80
N MET A 178 29.14 17.89 -22.96
CA MET A 178 28.90 17.48 -21.58
C MET A 178 28.99 18.72 -20.67
N THR A 179 27.89 19.08 -20.01
CA THR A 179 27.83 20.23 -19.09
C THR A 179 28.52 19.90 -17.77
N GLY A 180 29.58 20.65 -17.48
CA GLY A 180 30.30 20.65 -16.21
C GLY A 180 29.65 21.55 -15.15
N TYR A 181 29.74 21.04 -13.94
CA TYR A 181 29.41 21.55 -12.62
C TYR A 181 29.42 23.07 -12.33
N HIS A 182 28.48 23.41 -11.44
CA HIS A 182 28.29 24.61 -10.63
C HIS A 182 29.55 25.38 -10.22
N ARG A 183 29.44 26.72 -10.28
CA ARG A 183 29.99 27.60 -9.24
C ARG A 183 29.09 28.81 -9.00
N SER A 184 28.65 28.92 -7.74
CA SER A 184 27.91 30.03 -7.15
C SER A 184 28.80 31.26 -6.97
N GLY A 185 28.23 32.44 -7.17
CA GLY A 185 28.87 33.74 -6.93
C GLY A 185 27.88 34.88 -7.11
N ASN A 186 27.31 35.34 -6.00
CA ASN A 186 26.47 36.53 -5.89
C ASN A 186 27.28 37.80 -6.23
N ILE A 187 26.60 38.90 -6.61
CA ILE A 187 26.70 40.27 -6.05
C ILE A 187 26.18 41.34 -7.06
N ILE A 188 25.37 42.25 -6.50
CA ILE A 188 24.93 43.64 -6.82
C ILE A 188 23.98 44.01 -7.97
N ASP A 189 22.89 44.63 -7.51
CA ASP A 189 22.07 45.67 -8.14
C ASP A 189 22.89 46.76 -8.86
N ASP A 190 22.34 47.34 -9.93
CA ASP A 190 22.07 48.78 -9.94
C ASP A 190 21.00 49.14 -10.99
N VAL A 191 20.25 50.19 -10.64
CA VAL A 191 19.12 50.79 -11.33
C VAL A 191 19.63 52.05 -12.05
N LEU A 192 19.22 52.23 -13.31
CA LEU A 192 19.36 53.43 -14.16
C LEU A 192 20.77 53.78 -14.71
#